data_AF-A0A7J6UPZ7-F1
#
_entry.id   AF-A0A7J6UPZ7-F1
#
_cell.length_a   1.000
_cell.length_b   1.000
_cell.length_c   1.000
_cell.angle_alpha   90.00
_cell.angle_beta   90.00
_cell.angle_gamma   90.00
#
_symmetry.space_group_name_H-M   'P 1'
#
loop_
_entity.id
_entity.type
_entity.pdbx_description
1 polymer ?
#
loop_
_entity_poly.entity_id
_entity_poly.type
_entity_poly.pdbx_seq_one_letter_code
_entity_poly.pdbx_strand_id
1 'polypeptide(L)'
;MENSTRTKESFLNAAKFHDVKVNIFDCQTSSFLKSETITDTVKMLVGYSPGGRTTFVIRSKLEGVCRWLEFAMCKYAQLHGIKKPIFINAGDGSHEHPTQELLDQLTFVERIKRLNREAGGSPSGGYSPIGIELNDFHGIHVALIGDLKNGRTVHSKANGLRVFDNVKVDLIAPGELGMPEAYTERMRSLGYDVRQFPSLEEYLDQDDVAKIWYFTRLQLERMTDDQRERSAILRRAVSFDASTMMGKLPDGCKFFHPLPRDSRFPTIPFEIDDTDLNGWDEQSRNGYFLRIVLLRGIAAAGPSEVQFDTDRRCGNPRCVSNDVNGQREVIPAMMKDSAVLMSCCLTAEYREMTDDDEMAVDGSRRPLWWILLLTLGPFGVSFGFALQFALLTPFGMKLGISETMSSYLWLCGPVTGMIVQPLVGRLSDQCQNKWGRRRPYALGGTIVLLISLFLIAWSLDLGVLLGDRGADHRWATLIFVLSFWLFDASNNVLAVVFRALISDTVPDSQLSLA
;
A
#
# COMPACT_ATOMS: atom_id res chain seq x y z
N MET A 1 -0.14 3.20 0.94
CA MET A 1 0.47 1.90 0.57
C MET A 1 -0.32 0.70 1.10
N GLU A 2 -1.26 0.86 2.02
CA GLU A 2 -2.23 -0.17 2.41
C GLU A 2 -3.59 0.51 2.64
N ASN A 3 -4.69 -0.11 2.21
CA ASN A 3 -6.02 0.47 2.34
C ASN A 3 -6.45 0.60 3.80
N SER A 4 -7.04 1.74 4.14
CA SER A 4 -7.68 1.99 5.42
C SER A 4 -8.70 3.11 5.28
N THR A 5 -9.91 2.87 5.76
CA THR A 5 -10.93 3.92 5.88
C THR A 5 -10.75 4.67 7.19
N ARG A 6 -10.88 3.99 8.34
CA ARG A 6 -10.90 4.64 9.67
C ARG A 6 -9.65 5.46 9.95
N THR A 7 -8.46 4.88 9.74
CA THR A 7 -7.21 5.56 10.04
C THR A 7 -7.02 6.75 9.10
N LYS A 8 -7.27 6.57 7.80
CA LYS A 8 -7.17 7.64 6.79
C LYS A 8 -8.13 8.79 7.11
N GLU A 9 -9.42 8.51 7.26
CA GLU A 9 -10.46 9.53 7.47
C GLU A 9 -10.27 10.30 8.77
N SER A 10 -9.88 9.64 9.87
CA SER A 10 -9.62 10.37 11.13
C SER A 10 -8.39 11.28 11.05
N PHE A 11 -7.35 10.93 10.28
CA PHE A 11 -6.25 11.87 10.01
C PHE A 11 -6.65 13.00 9.07
N LEU A 12 -7.42 12.72 8.01
CA LEU A 12 -7.93 13.74 7.11
C LEU A 12 -8.79 14.76 7.85
N ASN A 13 -9.72 14.28 8.69
CA ASN A 13 -10.57 15.14 9.49
C ASN A 13 -9.75 15.92 10.54
N ALA A 14 -8.75 15.30 11.18
CA ALA A 14 -7.88 16.00 12.12
C ALA A 14 -7.04 17.10 11.44
N ALA A 15 -6.57 16.87 10.21
CA ALA A 15 -5.86 17.89 9.45
C ALA A 15 -6.80 19.01 8.98
N LYS A 16 -8.03 18.66 8.56
CA LYS A 16 -9.09 19.63 8.21
C LYS A 16 -9.47 20.51 9.40
N PHE A 17 -9.51 19.96 10.62
CA PHE A 17 -9.74 20.74 11.84
C PHE A 17 -8.70 21.87 12.02
N HIS A 18 -7.45 21.64 11.61
CA HIS A 18 -6.37 22.62 11.66
C HIS A 18 -6.22 23.46 10.37
N ASP A 19 -7.16 23.34 9.43
CA ASP A 19 -7.11 23.98 8.10
C ASP A 19 -5.79 23.69 7.33
N VAL A 20 -5.24 22.48 7.52
CA VAL A 20 -4.01 22.05 6.86
C VAL A 20 -4.34 21.47 5.49
N LYS A 21 -3.66 21.94 4.44
CA LYS A 21 -3.71 21.33 3.11
C LYS A 21 -3.20 19.89 3.18
N VAL A 22 -4.02 18.93 2.77
CA VAL A 22 -3.63 17.51 2.68
C VAL A 22 -3.58 17.06 1.23
N ASN A 23 -2.47 16.41 0.85
CA ASN A 23 -2.35 15.68 -0.39
C ASN A 23 -2.49 14.19 -0.11
N ILE A 24 -3.43 13.51 -0.78
CA ILE A 24 -3.60 12.07 -0.64
C ILE A 24 -2.75 11.39 -1.70
N PHE A 25 -1.81 10.56 -1.26
CA PHE A 25 -0.99 9.74 -2.14
C PHE A 25 -1.51 8.30 -2.14
N ASP A 26 -2.06 7.86 -3.26
CA ASP A 26 -2.47 6.47 -3.47
C ASP A 26 -1.47 5.73 -4.36
N CYS A 27 -0.92 4.64 -3.83
CA CYS A 27 0.07 3.82 -4.51
C CYS A 27 -0.53 3.10 -5.72
N GLN A 28 -1.83 2.81 -5.71
CA GLN A 28 -2.51 2.13 -6.81
C GLN A 28 -2.65 3.01 -8.07
N THR A 29 -2.48 4.32 -7.95
CA THR A 29 -2.62 5.28 -9.06
C THR A 29 -1.37 6.14 -9.26
N SER A 30 -0.26 5.83 -8.59
CA SER A 30 0.97 6.64 -8.59
C SER A 30 2.14 5.96 -9.31
N SER A 31 3.25 6.69 -9.46
CA SER A 31 4.53 6.23 -9.99
C SER A 31 5.16 5.06 -9.24
N PHE A 32 4.64 4.65 -8.08
CA PHE A 32 5.00 3.37 -7.44
C PHE A 32 4.78 2.16 -8.36
N LEU A 33 3.81 2.23 -9.29
CA LEU A 33 3.59 1.20 -10.32
C LEU A 33 4.71 1.16 -11.39
N LYS A 34 5.52 2.22 -11.48
CA LYS A 34 6.67 2.35 -12.38
C LYS A 34 7.99 1.95 -11.70
N SER A 35 7.92 1.19 -10.61
CA SER A 35 9.07 0.71 -9.83
C SER A 35 9.90 1.79 -9.13
N GLU A 36 9.32 2.97 -8.86
CA GLU A 36 9.98 4.02 -8.06
C GLU A 36 10.15 3.57 -6.59
N THR A 37 11.30 3.88 -5.99
CA THR A 37 11.50 3.59 -4.56
C THR A 37 10.68 4.53 -3.69
N ILE A 38 10.29 4.05 -2.50
CA ILE A 38 9.61 4.91 -1.53
C ILE A 38 10.45 6.12 -1.13
N THR A 39 11.77 5.93 -1.05
CA THR A 39 12.71 6.98 -0.66
C THR A 39 12.69 8.11 -1.69
N ASP A 40 12.76 7.78 -2.98
CA ASP A 40 12.78 8.81 -4.04
C ASP A 40 11.43 9.48 -4.21
N THR A 41 10.34 8.72 -4.08
CA THR A 41 8.99 9.29 -4.04
C THR A 41 8.90 10.35 -2.93
N VAL A 42 9.39 10.04 -1.72
CA VAL A 42 9.37 10.99 -0.59
C VAL A 42 10.27 12.19 -0.82
N LYS A 43 11.48 12.02 -1.39
CA LYS A 43 12.36 13.14 -1.77
C LYS A 43 11.64 14.09 -2.74
N MET A 44 11.01 13.56 -3.78
CA MET A 44 10.22 14.32 -4.74
C MET A 44 9.08 15.09 -4.06
N LEU A 45 8.29 14.41 -3.22
CA LEU A 45 7.17 15.03 -2.51
C LEU A 45 7.60 16.14 -1.54
N VAL A 46 8.76 15.99 -0.90
CA VAL A 46 9.34 17.05 -0.06
C VAL A 46 9.73 18.27 -0.90
N GLY A 47 10.27 18.06 -2.10
CA GLY A 47 10.60 19.13 -3.05
C GLY A 47 9.41 20.00 -3.46
N TYR A 48 8.19 19.45 -3.45
CA TYR A 48 6.96 20.19 -3.79
C TYR A 48 6.48 21.16 -2.70
N SER A 49 7.08 21.15 -1.52
CA SER A 49 6.70 22.00 -0.39
C SER A 49 7.85 22.90 0.07
N PRO A 50 8.36 23.80 -0.82
CA PRO A 50 9.53 24.62 -0.53
C PRO A 50 9.26 25.55 0.67
N GLY A 51 10.19 25.56 1.65
CA GLY A 51 10.14 26.44 2.83
C GLY A 51 9.23 25.98 3.98
N GLY A 52 8.41 24.95 3.77
CA GLY A 52 7.51 24.37 4.78
C GLY A 52 8.10 23.16 5.52
N ARG A 53 7.49 22.79 6.65
CA ARG A 53 7.76 21.51 7.31
C ARG A 53 6.76 20.48 6.79
N THR A 54 7.23 19.43 6.13
CA THR A 54 6.36 18.40 5.54
C THR A 54 6.16 17.25 6.51
N THR A 55 4.90 16.87 6.74
CA THR A 55 4.52 15.72 7.57
C THR A 55 3.88 14.65 6.71
N PHE A 56 4.41 13.44 6.78
CA PHE A 56 3.89 12.27 6.10
C PHE A 56 3.20 11.34 7.09
N VAL A 57 1.92 11.07 6.87
CA VAL A 57 1.19 10.01 7.58
C VAL A 57 1.21 8.77 6.70
N ILE A 58 1.92 7.73 7.13
CA ILE A 58 2.23 6.57 6.28
C ILE A 58 1.59 5.31 6.83
N ARG A 59 0.79 4.65 5.99
CA ARG A 59 0.33 3.28 6.21
C ARG A 59 0.83 2.37 5.10
N SER A 60 1.53 1.30 5.47
CA SER A 60 2.25 0.41 4.57
C SER A 60 2.14 -1.07 4.94
N LYS A 61 2.39 -1.95 3.96
CA LYS A 61 2.65 -3.38 4.22
C LYS A 61 4.10 -3.65 4.63
N LEU A 62 5.01 -2.70 4.37
CA LEU A 62 6.43 -2.82 4.69
C LEU A 62 6.68 -2.40 6.12
N GLU A 63 7.17 -3.35 6.93
CA GLU A 63 7.50 -3.17 8.35
C GLU A 63 8.79 -2.35 8.48
N GLY A 64 8.82 -1.33 9.35
CA GLY A 64 9.97 -0.45 9.57
C GLY A 64 10.08 0.74 8.59
N VAL A 65 9.11 0.90 7.69
CA VAL A 65 9.21 1.89 6.60
C VAL A 65 9.38 3.34 7.07
N CYS A 66 8.70 3.74 8.14
CA CYS A 66 8.81 5.10 8.68
C CYS A 66 10.19 5.36 9.28
N ARG A 67 10.77 4.34 9.92
CA ARG A 67 12.12 4.40 10.50
C ARG A 67 13.18 4.49 9.41
N TRP A 68 13.03 3.71 8.34
CA TRP A 68 13.88 3.82 7.16
C TRP A 68 13.84 5.22 6.56
N LEU A 69 12.63 5.76 6.31
CA LEU A 69 12.47 7.09 5.74
C LEU A 69 13.03 8.19 6.63
N GLU A 70 12.87 8.05 7.95
CA GLU A 70 13.47 8.98 8.90
C GLU A 70 14.99 9.04 8.75
N PHE A 71 15.65 7.88 8.64
CA PHE A 71 17.10 7.78 8.45
C PHE A 71 17.52 8.35 7.09
N ALA A 72 16.90 7.88 6.00
CA ALA A 72 17.25 8.26 4.63
C ALA A 72 17.05 9.76 4.38
N MET A 73 15.97 10.34 4.91
CA MET A 73 15.66 11.75 4.73
C MET A 73 16.45 12.68 5.65
N CYS A 74 17.06 12.16 6.73
CA CYS A 74 17.94 12.95 7.58
C CYS A 74 19.15 13.47 6.79
N LYS A 75 19.85 12.57 6.10
CA LYS A 75 21.00 12.91 5.26
C LYS A 75 20.60 13.83 4.10
N TYR A 76 19.50 13.52 3.43
CA TYR A 76 18.99 14.35 2.34
C TYR A 76 18.65 15.78 2.82
N ALA A 77 17.98 15.90 3.97
CA ALA A 77 17.61 17.21 4.50
C ALA A 77 18.82 18.08 4.84
N GLN A 78 19.87 17.47 5.42
CA GLN A 78 21.13 18.15 5.73
C GLN A 78 21.84 18.64 4.45
N LEU A 79 21.98 17.77 3.44
CA LEU A 79 22.66 18.11 2.18
C LEU A 79 22.00 19.25 1.40
N HIS A 80 20.66 19.31 1.45
CA HIS A 80 19.90 20.31 0.69
C HIS A 80 19.44 21.51 1.52
N GLY A 81 19.85 21.61 2.79
CA GLY A 81 19.49 22.74 3.66
C GLY A 81 17.98 22.88 3.91
N ILE A 82 17.23 21.78 3.87
CA ILE A 82 15.77 21.78 4.08
C ILE A 82 15.40 21.28 5.48
N LYS A 83 14.20 21.63 5.96
CA LYS A 83 13.69 21.12 7.25
C LYS A 83 13.45 19.60 7.14
N LYS A 84 13.94 18.84 8.13
CA LYS A 84 13.72 17.38 8.21
C LYS A 84 12.20 17.07 8.16
N PRO A 85 11.74 16.23 7.22
CA PRO A 85 10.34 15.81 7.18
C PRO A 85 10.00 14.92 8.38
N ILE A 86 8.72 14.89 8.75
CA ILE A 86 8.21 14.10 9.86
C ILE A 86 7.44 12.90 9.32
N PHE A 87 7.66 11.72 9.92
CA PHE A 87 6.98 10.49 9.53
C PHE A 87 6.12 9.98 10.69
N ILE A 88 4.81 9.95 10.49
CA ILE A 88 3.84 9.38 11.44
C ILE A 88 3.48 7.98 10.94
N ASN A 89 3.82 6.95 11.72
CA ASN A 89 3.45 5.57 11.42
C ASN A 89 1.96 5.33 11.73
N ALA A 90 1.16 5.22 10.66
CA ALA A 90 -0.27 4.91 10.70
C ALA A 90 -0.56 3.41 10.47
N GLY A 91 0.46 2.56 10.64
CA GLY A 91 0.41 1.10 10.53
C GLY A 91 1.40 0.57 9.49
N ASP A 92 2.32 -0.31 9.91
CA ASP A 92 3.32 -0.94 9.03
C ASP A 92 3.30 -2.47 9.14
N GLY A 93 2.77 -3.15 8.12
CA GLY A 93 2.72 -4.62 8.06
C GLY A 93 2.05 -5.27 9.28
N SER A 94 2.71 -6.27 9.88
CA SER A 94 2.35 -6.87 11.17
C SER A 94 3.16 -6.29 12.35
N HIS A 95 3.92 -5.21 12.13
CA HIS A 95 4.81 -4.64 13.13
C HIS A 95 4.04 -3.76 14.13
N GLU A 96 3.84 -2.47 13.85
CA GLU A 96 3.27 -1.53 14.83
C GLU A 96 2.14 -0.66 14.27
N HIS A 97 1.37 -0.06 15.18
CA HIS A 97 0.43 1.02 14.87
C HIS A 97 0.37 2.03 16.04
N PRO A 98 1.40 2.86 16.23
CA PRO A 98 1.57 3.66 17.46
C PRO A 98 0.43 4.66 17.70
N THR A 99 -0.16 5.25 16.65
CA THR A 99 -1.28 6.17 16.84
C THR A 99 -2.58 5.49 17.23
N GLN A 100 -2.72 4.19 16.94
CA GLN A 100 -3.81 3.37 17.47
C GLN A 100 -3.52 2.99 18.94
N GLU A 101 -2.27 2.72 19.28
CA GLU A 101 -1.88 2.47 20.66
C GLU A 101 -2.17 3.68 21.57
N LEU A 102 -1.79 4.88 21.13
CA LEU A 102 -2.04 6.12 21.88
C LEU A 102 -3.53 6.38 22.12
N LEU A 103 -4.39 6.16 21.13
CA LEU A 103 -5.84 6.36 21.31
C LEU A 103 -6.46 5.26 22.18
N ASP A 104 -5.92 4.04 22.13
CA ASP A 104 -6.36 2.95 22.98
C ASP A 104 -6.00 3.26 24.45
N GLN A 105 -4.79 3.76 24.71
CA GLN A 105 -4.36 4.19 26.05
C GLN A 105 -5.23 5.31 26.60
N LEU A 106 -5.51 6.35 25.81
CA LEU A 106 -6.42 7.42 26.20
C LEU A 106 -7.77 6.84 26.64
N THR A 107 -8.31 5.92 25.85
CA THR A 107 -9.60 5.30 26.13
C THR A 107 -9.56 4.40 27.37
N PHE A 108 -8.46 3.67 27.59
CA PHE A 108 -8.29 2.83 28.78
C PHE A 108 -8.17 3.67 30.06
N VAL A 109 -7.42 4.77 30.03
CA VAL A 109 -7.29 5.69 31.16
C VAL A 109 -8.65 6.32 31.49
N GLU A 110 -9.42 6.76 30.49
CA GLU A 110 -10.78 7.24 30.70
C GLU A 110 -11.69 6.17 31.31
N ARG A 111 -11.52 4.90 30.91
CA ARG A 111 -12.28 3.79 31.49
C ARG A 111 -11.88 3.53 32.95
N ILE A 112 -10.59 3.47 33.26
CA ILE A 112 -10.07 3.26 34.62
C ILE A 112 -10.57 4.37 35.54
N LYS A 113 -10.50 5.63 35.10
CA LYS A 113 -11.04 6.77 35.84
C LYS A 113 -12.53 6.60 36.17
N ARG A 114 -13.34 6.12 35.22
CA ARG A 114 -14.77 5.85 35.48
C ARG A 114 -14.95 4.73 36.51
N LEU A 115 -14.20 3.64 36.38
CA LEU A 115 -14.22 2.53 37.33
C LEU A 115 -13.82 2.99 38.75
N ASN A 116 -12.79 3.82 38.88
CA ASN A 116 -12.36 4.38 40.17
C ASN A 116 -13.45 5.25 40.81
N ARG A 117 -14.18 6.03 40.01
CA ARG A 117 -15.32 6.83 40.49
C ARG A 117 -16.51 5.96 40.91
N GLU A 118 -16.84 4.95 40.11
CA GLU A 118 -17.90 3.98 40.42
C GLU A 118 -17.60 3.21 41.72
N ALA A 119 -16.31 2.95 42.01
CA ALA A 119 -15.85 2.31 43.24
C ALA A 119 -15.81 3.24 44.48
N GLY A 120 -16.31 4.49 44.37
CA GLY A 120 -16.39 5.42 45.50
C GLY A 120 -15.12 6.25 45.76
N GLY A 121 -14.18 6.31 44.81
CA GLY A 121 -13.00 7.18 44.89
C GLY A 121 -13.41 8.66 44.94
N SER A 122 -12.95 9.39 45.96
CA SER A 122 -13.04 10.86 45.96
C SER A 122 -12.15 11.43 44.86
N PRO A 123 -12.59 12.48 44.14
CA PRO A 123 -11.74 13.16 43.15
C PRO A 123 -10.50 13.72 43.88
N SER A 124 -9.34 13.12 43.63
CA SER A 124 -8.07 13.53 44.21
C SER A 124 -7.56 14.78 43.49
N GLY A 125 -8.05 15.94 43.93
CA GLY A 125 -7.38 17.25 43.85
C GLY A 125 -6.51 17.57 42.62
N GLY A 126 -7.02 18.46 41.77
CA GLY A 126 -6.21 19.16 40.77
C GLY A 126 -6.94 19.29 39.44
N TYR A 127 -7.19 20.52 39.00
CA TYR A 127 -7.93 20.80 37.77
C TYR A 127 -7.07 20.42 36.54
N SER A 128 -7.19 19.18 36.07
CA SER A 128 -6.80 18.83 34.70
C SER A 128 -7.95 19.27 33.77
N PRO A 129 -7.70 20.04 32.68
CA PRO A 129 -8.74 20.45 31.74
C PRO A 129 -9.50 19.27 31.08
N ILE A 130 -8.93 18.06 31.16
CA ILE A 130 -9.48 16.79 30.67
C ILE A 130 -9.90 15.88 31.86
N GLY A 131 -9.56 16.28 33.09
CA GLY A 131 -9.88 15.61 34.34
C GLY A 131 -9.16 14.27 34.56
N ILE A 132 -8.10 13.94 33.82
CA ILE A 132 -7.27 12.74 34.05
C ILE A 132 -6.23 13.06 35.12
N GLU A 133 -6.11 12.18 36.12
CA GLU A 133 -5.19 12.31 37.26
C GLU A 133 -4.05 11.27 37.18
N LEU A 134 -2.94 11.50 37.90
CA LEU A 134 -1.81 10.54 37.93
C LEU A 134 -2.24 9.16 38.46
N ASN A 135 -3.19 9.12 39.41
CA ASN A 135 -3.73 7.88 39.94
C ASN A 135 -4.47 7.03 38.90
N ASP A 136 -4.98 7.64 37.81
CA ASP A 136 -5.64 6.89 36.72
C ASP A 136 -4.65 6.02 35.92
N PHE A 137 -3.33 6.21 36.12
CA PHE A 137 -2.26 5.42 35.53
C PHE A 137 -1.70 4.35 36.49
N HIS A 138 -2.21 4.22 37.71
CA HIS A 138 -1.63 3.34 38.72
C HIS A 138 -1.63 1.85 38.32
N GLY A 139 -2.67 1.40 37.62
CA GLY A 139 -2.69 0.02 37.14
C GLY A 139 -3.76 -0.26 36.11
N ILE A 140 -3.49 -1.27 35.29
CA ILE A 140 -4.40 -1.75 34.26
C ILE A 140 -4.43 -3.28 34.26
N HIS A 141 -5.63 -3.84 34.12
CA HIS A 141 -5.85 -5.24 33.84
C HIS A 141 -6.65 -5.36 32.55
N VAL A 142 -6.01 -5.91 31.51
CA VAL A 142 -6.56 -5.96 30.16
C VAL A 142 -6.52 -7.36 29.58
N ALA A 143 -7.65 -7.80 29.02
CA ALA A 143 -7.76 -9.01 28.22
C ALA A 143 -7.57 -8.68 26.74
N LEU A 144 -6.62 -9.34 26.06
CA LEU A 144 -6.37 -9.21 24.62
C LEU A 144 -6.86 -10.49 23.93
N ILE A 145 -7.83 -10.35 23.03
CA ILE A 145 -8.56 -11.48 22.42
C ILE A 145 -8.47 -11.40 20.89
N GLY A 146 -8.29 -12.54 20.22
CA GLY A 146 -8.35 -12.64 18.75
C GLY A 146 -7.07 -13.15 18.10
N ASP A 147 -6.69 -12.56 16.97
CA ASP A 147 -5.47 -12.90 16.24
C ASP A 147 -4.27 -12.13 16.82
N LEU A 148 -3.72 -12.66 17.90
CA LEU A 148 -2.60 -12.05 18.61
C LEU A 148 -1.27 -12.22 17.88
N LYS A 149 -1.20 -13.16 16.94
CA LYS A 149 -0.02 -13.44 16.11
C LYS A 149 0.22 -12.38 15.04
N ASN A 150 -0.86 -11.92 14.39
CA ASN A 150 -0.76 -11.00 13.25
C ASN A 150 -1.30 -9.60 13.56
N GLY A 151 -1.87 -9.39 14.74
CA GLY A 151 -2.47 -8.13 15.16
C GLY A 151 -1.45 -7.07 15.56
N ARG A 152 -1.03 -6.21 14.61
CA ARG A 152 -0.13 -5.07 14.91
C ARG A 152 -0.61 -4.13 16.05
N THR A 153 -1.92 -4.05 16.27
CA THR A 153 -2.48 -3.21 17.35
C THR A 153 -2.25 -3.83 18.72
N VAL A 154 -2.31 -5.16 18.85
CA VAL A 154 -1.97 -5.84 20.12
C VAL A 154 -0.46 -5.94 20.33
N HIS A 155 0.33 -6.06 19.26
CA HIS A 155 1.79 -5.96 19.37
C HIS A 155 2.23 -4.61 19.96
N SER A 156 1.55 -3.52 19.56
CA SER A 156 1.84 -2.18 20.07
C SER A 156 1.60 -2.05 21.59
N LYS A 157 0.76 -2.91 22.19
CA LYS A 157 0.50 -2.93 23.64
C LYS A 157 1.74 -3.35 24.44
N ALA A 158 2.64 -4.14 23.84
CA ALA A 158 3.85 -4.61 24.51
C ALA A 158 4.69 -3.44 25.05
N ASN A 159 4.89 -2.40 24.23
CA ASN A 159 5.56 -1.16 24.68
C ASN A 159 4.56 -0.11 25.15
N GLY A 160 3.33 -0.12 24.65
CA GLY A 160 2.34 0.90 24.94
C GLY A 160 1.90 0.95 26.40
N LEU A 161 1.58 -0.21 26.98
CA LEU A 161 1.02 -0.27 28.33
C LEU A 161 1.98 0.18 29.43
N ARG A 162 3.25 0.48 29.14
CA ARG A 162 4.24 1.01 30.08
C ARG A 162 3.88 2.37 30.67
N VAL A 163 2.85 3.02 30.13
CA VAL A 163 2.31 4.25 30.71
C VAL A 163 1.62 4.01 32.05
N PHE A 164 1.28 2.76 32.36
CA PHE A 164 0.74 2.35 33.64
C PHE A 164 1.82 1.74 34.54
N ASP A 165 1.74 1.98 35.85
CA ASP A 165 2.73 1.46 36.81
C ASP A 165 2.62 -0.06 36.98
N ASN A 166 1.39 -0.56 37.14
CA ASN A 166 1.10 -1.98 37.35
C ASN A 166 0.27 -2.55 36.19
N VAL A 167 0.90 -3.36 35.34
CA VAL A 167 0.27 -3.87 34.12
C VAL A 167 0.03 -5.37 34.25
N LYS A 168 -1.24 -5.77 34.11
CA LYS A 168 -1.68 -7.16 33.99
C LYS A 168 -2.34 -7.40 32.64
N VAL A 169 -1.87 -8.41 31.91
CA VAL A 169 -2.32 -8.74 30.55
C VAL A 169 -2.71 -10.20 30.45
N ASP A 170 -3.95 -10.44 30.02
CA ASP A 170 -4.46 -11.77 29.70
C ASP A 170 -4.51 -11.95 28.19
N LEU A 171 -3.70 -12.87 27.68
CA LEU A 171 -3.62 -13.20 26.25
C LEU A 171 -4.55 -14.38 25.97
N ILE A 172 -5.66 -14.14 25.29
CA ILE A 172 -6.69 -15.16 25.05
C ILE A 172 -6.75 -15.48 23.57
N ALA A 173 -6.07 -16.57 23.19
CA ALA A 173 -6.02 -17.06 21.83
C ALA A 173 -5.53 -18.52 21.80
N PRO A 174 -6.02 -19.35 20.86
CA PRO A 174 -5.44 -20.67 20.64
C PRO A 174 -3.98 -20.55 20.19
N GLY A 175 -3.19 -21.62 20.36
CA GLY A 175 -1.74 -21.59 20.10
C GLY A 175 -1.36 -21.08 18.70
N GLU A 176 -2.18 -21.35 17.68
CA GLU A 176 -1.96 -20.89 16.30
C GLU A 176 -2.10 -19.36 16.12
N LEU A 177 -2.86 -18.72 16.99
CA LEU A 177 -3.15 -17.28 17.02
C LEU A 177 -2.42 -16.57 18.19
N GLY A 178 -1.64 -17.29 18.98
CA GLY A 178 -0.96 -16.78 20.16
C GLY A 178 0.00 -15.62 19.87
N MET A 179 0.21 -14.79 20.88
CA MET A 179 1.15 -13.66 20.81
C MET A 179 2.57 -14.18 20.53
N PRO A 180 3.33 -13.60 19.58
CA PRO A 180 4.70 -14.03 19.33
C PRO A 180 5.59 -13.87 20.56
N GLU A 181 6.50 -14.81 20.77
CA GLU A 181 7.33 -14.91 21.99
C GLU A 181 8.10 -13.62 22.28
N ALA A 182 8.69 -13.00 21.26
CA ALA A 182 9.40 -11.72 21.37
C ALA A 182 8.57 -10.60 22.03
N TYR A 183 7.25 -10.54 21.81
CA TYR A 183 6.39 -9.56 22.47
C TYR A 183 6.06 -9.97 23.91
N THR A 184 5.86 -11.27 24.16
CA THR A 184 5.61 -11.76 25.54
C THR A 184 6.84 -11.60 26.44
N GLU A 185 8.04 -11.91 25.93
CA GLU A 185 9.32 -11.66 26.61
C GLU A 185 9.52 -10.18 26.85
N ARG A 186 9.19 -9.33 25.86
CA ARG A 186 9.24 -7.89 26.01
C ARG A 186 8.32 -7.39 27.12
N MET A 187 7.07 -7.84 27.15
CA MET A 187 6.11 -7.52 28.22
C MET A 187 6.64 -7.93 29.60
N ARG A 188 7.14 -9.17 29.74
CA ARG A 188 7.73 -9.65 30.99
C ARG A 188 8.97 -8.86 31.41
N SER A 189 9.84 -8.48 30.45
CA SER A 189 11.03 -7.64 30.71
C SER A 189 10.68 -6.23 31.20
N LEU A 190 9.47 -5.76 30.91
CA LEU A 190 8.92 -4.48 31.37
C LEU A 190 8.16 -4.63 32.71
N GLY A 191 8.13 -5.83 33.30
CA GLY A 191 7.51 -6.10 34.59
C GLY A 191 6.00 -6.39 34.52
N TYR A 192 5.44 -6.67 33.34
CA TYR A 192 4.01 -6.99 33.23
C TYR A 192 3.71 -8.39 33.78
N ASP A 193 2.58 -8.56 34.45
CA ASP A 193 1.99 -9.86 34.75
C ASP A 193 1.26 -10.37 33.49
N VAL A 194 1.84 -11.37 32.82
CA VAL A 194 1.34 -11.90 31.54
C VAL A 194 0.81 -13.32 31.73
N ARG A 195 -0.51 -13.50 31.59
CA ARG A 195 -1.18 -14.81 31.61
C ARG A 195 -1.65 -15.17 30.20
N GLN A 196 -1.73 -16.47 29.92
CA GLN A 196 -2.11 -16.99 28.60
C GLN A 196 -3.23 -18.01 28.77
N PHE A 197 -4.27 -17.89 27.95
CA PHE A 197 -5.44 -18.75 27.94
C PHE A 197 -5.73 -19.20 26.51
N PRO A 198 -6.00 -20.49 26.26
CA PRO A 198 -6.24 -21.00 24.91
C PRO A 198 -7.64 -20.66 24.37
N SER A 199 -8.60 -20.32 25.24
CA SER A 199 -9.95 -19.95 24.86
C SER A 199 -10.63 -19.01 25.86
N LEU A 200 -11.74 -18.40 25.43
CA LEU A 200 -12.59 -17.56 26.27
C LEU A 200 -13.27 -18.33 27.40
N GLU A 201 -13.63 -19.58 27.17
CA GLU A 201 -14.25 -20.45 28.18
C GLU A 201 -13.30 -20.68 29.35
N GLU A 202 -12.05 -21.09 29.08
CA GLU A 202 -11.04 -21.30 30.14
C GLU A 202 -10.73 -20.00 30.88
N TYR A 203 -10.68 -18.88 30.17
CA TYR A 203 -10.46 -17.56 30.76
C TYR A 203 -11.61 -17.07 31.65
N LEU A 204 -12.84 -17.48 31.35
CA LEU A 204 -14.04 -17.11 32.14
C LEU A 204 -14.34 -18.09 33.27
N ASP A 205 -13.65 -19.23 33.36
CA ASP A 205 -13.79 -20.22 34.42
C ASP A 205 -12.91 -19.93 35.66
N GLN A 206 -12.15 -18.83 35.63
CA GLN A 206 -11.34 -18.34 36.75
C GLN A 206 -11.92 -17.05 37.36
N ASP A 207 -11.49 -16.70 38.57
CA ASP A 207 -12.12 -15.64 39.37
C ASP A 207 -11.64 -14.20 39.05
N ASP A 208 -10.46 -14.06 38.45
CA ASP A 208 -9.76 -12.80 38.21
C ASP A 208 -9.87 -12.37 36.73
N VAL A 209 -11.08 -11.97 36.34
CA VAL A 209 -11.44 -11.54 34.98
C VAL A 209 -11.27 -10.02 34.84
N ALA A 210 -10.54 -9.60 33.80
CA ALA A 210 -10.35 -8.19 33.44
C ALA A 210 -11.68 -7.48 33.16
N LYS A 211 -11.74 -6.18 33.46
CA LYS A 211 -12.87 -5.29 33.08
C LYS A 211 -12.68 -4.62 31.71
N ILE A 212 -11.47 -4.64 31.17
CA ILE A 212 -11.11 -4.05 29.88
C ILE A 212 -10.80 -5.19 28.90
N TRP A 213 -11.64 -5.36 27.90
CA TRP A 213 -11.50 -6.42 26.91
C TRP A 213 -11.20 -5.80 25.55
N TYR A 214 -10.10 -6.19 24.93
CA TYR A 214 -9.65 -5.68 23.64
C TYR A 214 -9.65 -6.81 22.61
N PHE A 215 -10.65 -6.78 21.74
CA PHE A 215 -10.81 -7.76 20.68
C PHE A 215 -10.08 -7.31 19.41
N THR A 216 -9.57 -8.28 18.67
CA THR A 216 -9.01 -8.10 17.33
C THR A 216 -9.76 -8.95 16.32
N ARG A 217 -9.77 -8.50 15.06
CA ARG A 217 -10.30 -9.31 13.94
C ARG A 217 -9.29 -10.37 13.53
N LEU A 218 -9.78 -11.54 13.11
CA LEU A 218 -8.94 -12.53 12.44
C LEU A 218 -8.36 -11.99 11.12
N GLN A 219 -7.04 -12.04 10.96
CA GLN A 219 -6.36 -11.63 9.73
C GLN A 219 -6.24 -12.81 8.76
N LEU A 220 -7.37 -13.26 8.19
CA LEU A 220 -7.38 -14.40 7.25
C LEU A 220 -6.41 -14.22 6.08
N GLU A 221 -6.23 -12.97 5.65
CA GLU A 221 -5.31 -12.58 4.59
C GLU A 221 -3.82 -12.76 4.94
N ARG A 222 -3.49 -13.04 6.21
CA ARG A 222 -2.12 -13.27 6.70
C ARG A 222 -1.89 -14.72 7.15
N MET A 223 -2.91 -15.56 7.07
CA MET A 223 -2.87 -16.96 7.50
C MET A 223 -2.32 -17.88 6.40
N THR A 224 -1.63 -18.94 6.82
CA THR A 224 -1.23 -20.04 5.93
C THR A 224 -2.48 -20.77 5.39
N ASP A 225 -2.32 -21.54 4.31
CA ASP A 225 -3.44 -22.31 3.74
C ASP A 225 -4.05 -23.26 4.78
N ASP A 226 -3.24 -24.00 5.54
CA ASP A 226 -3.68 -24.87 6.63
C ASP A 226 -4.49 -24.15 7.72
N GLN A 227 -4.07 -22.93 8.09
CA GLN A 227 -4.78 -22.11 9.07
C GLN A 227 -6.12 -21.60 8.51
N ARG A 228 -6.18 -21.29 7.21
CA ARG A 228 -7.42 -20.86 6.55
C ARG A 228 -8.45 -21.98 6.51
N GLU A 229 -8.05 -23.23 6.31
CA GLU A 229 -8.94 -24.39 6.40
C GLU A 229 -9.57 -24.55 7.80
N ARG A 230 -8.79 -24.27 8.86
CA ARG A 230 -9.26 -24.33 10.26
C ARG A 230 -9.93 -23.05 10.76
N SER A 231 -10.15 -22.06 9.88
CA SER A 231 -10.62 -20.73 10.28
C SER A 231 -11.96 -20.76 11.05
N ALA A 232 -12.84 -21.72 10.80
CA ALA A 232 -14.10 -21.85 11.54
C ALA A 232 -13.89 -22.16 13.04
N ILE A 233 -12.97 -23.06 13.36
CA ILE A 233 -12.62 -23.43 14.74
C ILE A 233 -11.89 -22.27 15.41
N LEU A 234 -10.91 -21.68 14.71
CA LEU A 234 -10.13 -20.55 15.22
C LEU A 234 -11.01 -19.33 15.51
N ARG A 235 -12.02 -19.05 14.66
CA ARG A 235 -13.01 -17.99 14.93
C ARG A 235 -13.77 -18.26 16.22
N ARG A 236 -14.31 -19.46 16.38
CA ARG A 236 -15.11 -19.82 17.56
C ARG A 236 -14.32 -19.62 18.85
N ALA A 237 -13.04 -20.00 18.88
CA ALA A 237 -12.19 -19.88 20.07
C ALA A 237 -11.96 -18.44 20.54
N VAL A 238 -12.14 -17.44 19.66
CA VAL A 238 -11.85 -16.02 19.94
C VAL A 238 -13.05 -15.10 19.70
N SER A 239 -14.23 -15.68 19.51
CA SER A 239 -15.50 -14.97 19.38
C SER A 239 -16.28 -15.07 20.69
N PHE A 240 -16.74 -13.93 21.19
CA PHE A 240 -17.59 -13.89 22.37
C PHE A 240 -18.97 -14.48 22.06
N ASP A 241 -19.47 -15.38 22.91
CA ASP A 241 -20.81 -15.93 22.82
C ASP A 241 -21.71 -15.31 23.89
N ALA A 242 -22.51 -14.33 23.48
CA ALA A 242 -23.42 -13.60 24.37
C ALA A 242 -24.41 -14.52 25.10
N SER A 243 -24.80 -15.64 24.50
CA SER A 243 -25.81 -16.54 25.06
C SER A 243 -25.30 -17.36 26.25
N THR A 244 -23.99 -17.61 26.30
CA THR A 244 -23.37 -18.47 27.31
C THR A 244 -22.42 -17.73 28.25
N MET A 245 -21.84 -16.61 27.81
CA MET A 245 -20.74 -15.94 28.52
C MET A 245 -21.16 -14.66 29.26
N MET A 246 -22.32 -14.07 28.94
CA MET A 246 -22.72 -12.76 29.50
C MET A 246 -22.83 -12.77 31.02
N GLY A 247 -23.33 -13.85 31.61
CA GLY A 247 -23.47 -13.99 33.08
C GLY A 247 -22.16 -14.21 33.83
N LYS A 248 -21.03 -14.37 33.14
CA LYS A 248 -19.70 -14.55 33.74
C LYS A 248 -18.86 -13.27 33.76
N LEU A 249 -19.34 -12.18 33.15
CA LEU A 249 -18.59 -10.92 33.08
C LEU A 249 -18.68 -10.15 34.40
N PRO A 250 -17.58 -9.57 34.90
CA PRO A 250 -17.62 -8.70 36.07
C PRO A 250 -18.34 -7.38 35.77
N ASP A 251 -18.91 -6.78 36.82
CA ASP A 251 -19.57 -5.47 36.73
C ASP A 251 -18.60 -4.39 36.27
N GLY A 252 -19.07 -3.56 35.32
CA GLY A 252 -18.26 -2.52 34.70
C GLY A 252 -17.33 -3.04 33.60
N CYS A 253 -17.58 -4.21 33.03
CA CYS A 253 -16.88 -4.62 31.81
C CYS A 253 -17.14 -3.68 30.62
N LYS A 254 -16.11 -3.46 29.80
CA LYS A 254 -16.20 -2.78 28.50
C LYS A 254 -15.37 -3.51 27.44
N PHE A 255 -15.94 -3.61 26.24
CA PHE A 255 -15.35 -4.23 25.07
C PHE A 255 -14.85 -3.14 24.11
N PHE A 256 -13.60 -3.29 23.69
CA PHE A 256 -12.89 -2.42 22.77
C PHE A 256 -12.48 -3.23 21.55
N HIS A 257 -12.37 -2.54 20.41
CA HIS A 257 -12.01 -3.17 19.15
C HIS A 257 -11.44 -2.10 18.21
N PRO A 258 -10.26 -2.30 17.59
CA PRO A 258 -9.63 -1.29 16.71
C PRO A 258 -10.37 -1.11 15.38
N LEU A 259 -11.20 -2.10 15.05
CA LEU A 259 -12.11 -2.16 13.90
C LEU A 259 -11.36 -2.21 12.53
N PRO A 260 -12.02 -2.64 11.44
CA PRO A 260 -13.40 -3.17 11.34
C PRO A 260 -13.58 -4.54 12.01
N ARG A 261 -14.80 -4.83 12.47
CA ARG A 261 -15.26 -6.20 12.77
C ARG A 261 -15.61 -6.90 11.47
N ASP A 262 -15.45 -8.22 11.41
CA ASP A 262 -15.91 -9.02 10.27
C ASP A 262 -17.45 -8.97 10.20
N SER A 263 -18.02 -8.76 9.01
CA SER A 263 -19.46 -8.58 8.85
C SER A 263 -20.27 -9.87 8.95
N ARG A 264 -19.60 -11.02 8.83
CA ARG A 264 -20.23 -12.36 8.82
C ARG A 264 -19.93 -13.13 10.09
N PHE A 265 -18.70 -12.99 10.59
CA PHE A 265 -18.21 -13.71 11.77
C PHE A 265 -17.51 -12.74 12.73
N PRO A 266 -18.25 -11.80 13.32
CA PRO A 266 -17.64 -10.83 14.21
C PRO A 266 -17.11 -11.52 15.49
N THR A 267 -15.96 -11.07 15.99
CA THR A 267 -15.42 -11.53 17.28
C THR A 267 -16.22 -11.00 18.46
N ILE A 268 -16.91 -9.87 18.26
CA ILE A 268 -17.93 -9.34 19.18
C ILE A 268 -19.27 -9.36 18.46
N PRO A 269 -20.25 -10.18 18.90
CA PRO A 269 -21.58 -10.27 18.29
C PRO A 269 -22.27 -8.89 18.19
N PHE A 270 -23.12 -8.71 17.17
CA PHE A 270 -23.78 -7.42 16.92
C PHE A 270 -24.80 -7.06 18.00
N GLU A 271 -25.33 -8.05 18.73
CA GLU A 271 -26.24 -7.82 19.85
C GLU A 271 -25.58 -7.05 21.00
N ILE A 272 -24.25 -7.01 21.04
CA ILE A 272 -23.48 -6.25 22.04
C ILE A 272 -23.47 -4.74 21.74
N ASP A 273 -23.77 -4.33 20.50
CA ASP A 273 -23.67 -2.93 20.05
C ASP A 273 -24.52 -1.98 20.88
N ASP A 274 -25.73 -2.43 21.24
CA ASP A 274 -26.74 -1.66 21.99
C ASP A 274 -26.66 -1.89 23.52
N THR A 275 -25.56 -2.48 24.01
CA THR A 275 -25.37 -2.77 25.43
C THR A 275 -24.34 -1.86 26.08
N ASP A 276 -24.36 -1.81 27.41
CA ASP A 276 -23.34 -1.15 28.20
C ASP A 276 -21.95 -1.80 28.10
N LEU A 277 -21.77 -2.90 27.38
CA LEU A 277 -20.44 -3.45 27.09
C LEU A 277 -19.74 -2.70 25.94
N ASN A 278 -20.47 -2.00 25.07
CA ASN A 278 -19.85 -1.30 23.94
C ASN A 278 -18.94 -0.14 24.42
N GLY A 279 -17.64 -0.25 24.13
CA GLY A 279 -16.63 0.80 24.34
C GLY A 279 -15.88 1.21 23.07
N TRP A 280 -16.03 0.48 21.96
CA TRP A 280 -15.26 0.74 20.74
C TRP A 280 -15.74 1.98 19.96
N ASP A 281 -16.98 2.43 20.18
CA ASP A 281 -17.48 3.67 19.56
C ASP A 281 -16.85 4.92 20.19
N GLU A 282 -16.69 4.92 21.50
CA GLU A 282 -15.92 5.94 22.22
C GLU A 282 -14.44 5.90 21.82
N GLN A 283 -13.83 4.70 21.79
CA GLN A 283 -12.47 4.51 21.28
C GLN A 283 -12.28 5.11 19.89
N SER A 284 -13.23 4.88 18.96
CA SER A 284 -13.18 5.42 17.60
C SER A 284 -13.23 6.95 17.59
N ARG A 285 -14.07 7.58 18.43
CA ARG A 285 -14.14 9.04 18.58
C ARG A 285 -12.84 9.61 19.17
N ASN A 286 -12.27 8.96 20.18
CA ASN A 286 -10.99 9.33 20.76
C ASN A 286 -9.86 9.32 19.73
N GLY A 287 -9.93 8.43 18.74
CA GLY A 287 -9.02 8.42 17.61
C GLY A 287 -8.97 9.72 16.80
N TYR A 288 -10.09 10.42 16.65
CA TYR A 288 -10.15 11.72 15.99
C TYR A 288 -9.49 12.81 16.84
N PHE A 289 -9.88 12.93 18.12
CA PHE A 289 -9.36 13.95 19.02
C PHE A 289 -7.86 13.80 19.30
N LEU A 290 -7.40 12.57 19.53
CA LEU A 290 -5.98 12.30 19.75
C LEU A 290 -5.13 12.75 18.56
N ARG A 291 -5.62 12.55 17.33
CA ARG A 291 -4.89 12.92 16.12
C ARG A 291 -4.88 14.42 15.87
N ILE A 292 -5.92 15.15 16.27
CA ILE A 292 -5.89 16.62 16.32
C ILE A 292 -4.74 17.08 17.21
N VAL A 293 -4.66 16.55 18.43
CA VAL A 293 -3.62 16.93 19.40
C VAL A 293 -2.24 16.52 18.90
N LEU A 294 -2.10 15.31 18.35
CA LEU A 294 -0.86 14.80 17.78
C LEU A 294 -0.32 15.70 16.66
N LEU A 295 -1.16 16.08 15.70
CA LEU A 295 -0.75 16.95 14.60
C LEU A 295 -0.33 18.33 15.10
N ARG A 296 -1.06 18.90 16.07
CA ARG A 296 -0.72 20.19 16.69
C ARG A 296 0.60 20.11 17.45
N GLY A 297 0.79 19.07 18.26
CA GLY A 297 1.99 18.86 19.06
C GLY A 297 3.23 18.69 18.18
N ILE A 298 3.13 17.89 17.12
CA ILE A 298 4.19 17.70 16.13
C ILE A 298 4.53 19.01 15.39
N ALA A 299 3.52 19.82 15.07
CA ALA A 299 3.73 21.12 14.44
C ALA A 299 4.41 22.12 15.39
N ALA A 300 4.09 22.07 16.69
CA ALA A 300 4.62 22.96 17.73
C ALA A 300 6.05 22.58 18.19
N ALA A 301 6.33 21.29 18.31
CA ALA A 301 7.64 20.79 18.73
C ALA A 301 8.67 21.03 17.61
N GLY A 302 9.58 21.99 17.80
CA GLY A 302 10.76 22.16 16.95
C GLY A 302 11.59 20.87 16.87
N PRO A 303 12.48 20.70 15.88
CA PRO A 303 13.24 19.47 15.63
C PRO A 303 14.28 19.10 16.72
N SER A 304 14.31 19.76 17.88
CA SER A 304 15.51 19.89 18.72
C SER A 304 15.47 19.25 20.12
N GLU A 305 14.59 18.30 20.44
CA GLU A 305 14.60 17.68 21.79
C GLU A 305 14.44 16.16 21.87
N VAL A 306 14.27 15.45 20.74
CA VAL A 306 14.15 13.99 20.78
C VAL A 306 15.43 13.34 20.26
N GLN A 307 16.30 12.92 21.17
CA GLN A 307 17.40 12.01 20.84
C GLN A 307 16.80 10.63 20.56
N PHE A 308 16.83 10.23 19.29
CA PHE A 308 16.51 8.86 18.91
C PHE A 308 17.76 8.01 19.07
N ASP A 309 17.69 6.97 19.89
CA ASP A 309 18.69 5.91 19.89
C ASP A 309 18.70 5.25 18.50
N THR A 310 19.73 5.52 17.70
CA THR A 310 19.91 4.97 16.36
C THR A 310 20.60 3.61 16.36
N ASP A 311 21.13 3.19 17.52
CA ASP A 311 21.93 1.96 17.66
C ASP A 311 21.02 0.75 17.94
N ARG A 312 19.83 0.99 18.51
CA ARG A 312 18.81 -0.04 18.65
C ARG A 312 18.26 -0.50 17.30
N ARG A 313 18.59 -1.75 16.95
CA ARG A 313 17.95 -2.50 15.86
C ARG A 313 16.62 -3.08 16.33
N CYS A 314 15.66 -3.17 15.42
CA CYS A 314 14.38 -3.80 15.70
C CYS A 314 14.59 -5.32 15.81
N GLY A 315 14.01 -5.98 16.82
CA GLY A 315 14.12 -7.45 16.94
C GLY A 315 13.33 -8.23 15.88
N ASN A 316 12.48 -7.56 15.10
CA ASN A 316 11.64 -8.18 14.08
C ASN A 316 12.43 -8.44 12.78
N PRO A 317 12.66 -9.69 12.37
CA PRO A 317 13.48 -10.02 11.20
C PRO A 317 12.90 -9.52 9.86
N ARG A 318 11.62 -9.14 9.80
CA ARG A 318 10.98 -8.59 8.59
C ARG A 318 11.09 -7.06 8.51
N CYS A 319 11.58 -6.41 9.56
CA CYS A 319 11.70 -4.96 9.62
C CYS A 319 12.78 -4.47 8.65
N VAL A 320 12.41 -3.66 7.67
CA VAL A 320 13.32 -3.16 6.62
C VAL A 320 14.43 -2.26 7.18
N SER A 321 14.28 -1.78 8.42
CA SER A 321 15.34 -1.01 9.08
C SER A 321 16.44 -1.87 9.70
N ASN A 322 16.38 -3.20 9.60
CA ASN A 322 17.41 -4.09 10.15
C ASN A 322 18.56 -4.37 9.18
N ASP A 323 18.33 -4.24 7.87
CA ASP A 323 19.30 -4.50 6.80
C ASP A 323 20.17 -3.26 6.49
N VAL A 324 20.64 -2.55 7.53
CA VAL A 324 21.35 -1.26 7.38
C VAL A 324 22.75 -1.41 6.77
N ASN A 325 23.33 -2.62 6.77
CA ASN A 325 24.68 -2.83 6.24
C ASN A 325 24.60 -3.19 4.75
N GLY A 326 24.65 -2.16 3.88
CA GLY A 326 24.92 -2.32 2.45
C GLY A 326 23.76 -2.06 1.48
N GLN A 327 22.53 -1.79 1.94
CA GLN A 327 21.42 -1.39 1.06
C GLN A 327 21.37 0.13 0.84
N ARG A 328 21.36 0.57 -0.43
CA ARG A 328 21.07 1.97 -0.79
C ARG A 328 19.58 2.31 -0.66
N GLU A 329 18.69 1.34 -0.85
CA GLU A 329 17.23 1.54 -1.01
C GLU A 329 16.41 0.35 -0.48
N VAL A 330 15.21 0.62 0.05
CA VAL A 330 14.22 -0.41 0.40
C VAL A 330 13.40 -0.75 -0.85
N ILE A 331 13.69 -1.91 -1.44
CA ILE A 331 12.86 -2.49 -2.50
C ILE A 331 11.69 -3.23 -1.83
N PRO A 332 10.42 -2.84 -2.07
CA PRO A 332 9.27 -3.53 -1.48
C PRO A 332 9.27 -5.02 -1.85
N ALA A 333 9.00 -5.90 -0.88
CA ALA A 333 8.93 -7.35 -1.10
C ALA A 333 7.89 -7.79 -2.17
N MET A 334 6.97 -6.90 -2.57
CA MET A 334 6.11 -7.09 -3.74
C MET A 334 6.88 -7.24 -5.07
N MET A 335 8.18 -6.96 -5.10
CA MET A 335 9.08 -7.20 -6.23
C MET A 335 9.90 -8.50 -6.11
N LYS A 336 9.78 -9.27 -5.02
CA LYS A 336 10.55 -10.53 -4.86
C LYS A 336 9.99 -11.69 -5.70
N ASP A 337 8.71 -11.66 -6.07
CA ASP A 337 8.05 -12.73 -6.85
C ASP A 337 8.15 -12.56 -8.37
N SER A 338 9.24 -11.96 -8.85
CA SER A 338 9.61 -12.00 -10.26
C SER A 338 11.01 -12.59 -10.33
N ALA A 339 11.09 -13.89 -10.61
CA ALA A 339 12.31 -14.70 -10.70
C ALA A 339 13.27 -14.31 -11.84
N VAL A 340 13.47 -13.01 -12.08
CA VAL A 340 14.37 -12.47 -13.12
C VAL A 340 15.42 -11.50 -12.54
N LEU A 341 15.26 -11.02 -11.30
CA LEU A 341 16.17 -10.00 -10.74
C LEU A 341 17.46 -10.54 -10.10
N MET A 342 17.63 -11.86 -9.97
CA MET A 342 18.74 -12.43 -9.20
C MET A 342 20.05 -12.65 -9.99
N SER A 343 20.14 -12.20 -11.25
CA SER A 343 21.33 -12.43 -12.10
C SER A 343 22.16 -11.18 -12.44
N CYS A 344 21.74 -9.97 -12.09
CA CYS A 344 22.46 -8.74 -12.50
C CYS A 344 23.22 -8.01 -11.39
N CYS A 345 23.19 -8.47 -10.13
CA CYS A 345 23.80 -7.73 -9.00
C CYS A 345 25.08 -8.35 -8.42
N LEU A 346 25.67 -9.35 -9.07
CA LEU A 346 26.95 -9.94 -8.65
C LEU A 346 28.00 -9.74 -9.74
N THR A 347 28.52 -8.53 -9.86
CA THR A 347 29.89 -8.20 -10.34
C THR A 347 30.01 -6.68 -10.50
N ALA A 348 30.26 -6.00 -9.39
CA ALA A 348 30.85 -4.67 -9.44
C ALA A 348 31.77 -4.56 -8.23
N GLU A 349 33.02 -5.02 -8.41
CA GLU A 349 34.10 -4.70 -7.50
C GLU A 349 34.33 -3.18 -7.51
N TYR A 350 34.33 -2.60 -6.32
CA TYR A 350 34.55 -1.18 -6.05
C TYR A 350 35.95 -0.78 -6.50
N ARG A 351 36.06 0.24 -7.37
CA ARG A 351 37.29 0.99 -7.63
C ARG A 351 37.06 2.41 -7.16
N GLU A 352 37.95 2.93 -6.31
CA GLU A 352 37.87 4.31 -5.81
C GLU A 352 37.96 5.31 -6.96
N MET A 353 37.06 6.29 -6.92
CA MET A 353 36.76 7.28 -7.96
C MET A 353 37.54 8.56 -7.64
N THR A 354 38.29 9.11 -8.60
CA THR A 354 39.15 10.30 -8.42
C THR A 354 38.50 11.54 -9.03
N ASP A 355 38.90 12.73 -8.57
CA ASP A 355 38.32 14.05 -8.92
C ASP A 355 38.18 14.36 -10.43
N ASP A 356 38.86 13.62 -11.31
CA ASP A 356 38.68 13.71 -12.77
C ASP A 356 37.30 13.19 -13.24
N ASP A 357 36.61 12.36 -12.44
CA ASP A 357 35.31 11.77 -12.77
C ASP A 357 34.13 12.77 -12.58
N GLU A 358 34.32 13.86 -11.82
CA GLU A 358 33.28 14.89 -11.61
C GLU A 358 33.02 15.72 -12.87
N MET A 359 34.00 15.83 -13.78
CA MET A 359 33.87 16.60 -15.02
C MET A 359 33.17 15.86 -16.17
N ALA A 360 32.88 14.56 -16.03
CA ALA A 360 32.34 13.73 -17.12
C ALA A 360 30.80 13.58 -17.14
N VAL A 361 30.07 14.09 -16.14
CA VAL A 361 28.62 13.88 -15.99
C VAL A 361 27.76 14.93 -16.73
N ASP A 362 28.34 16.00 -17.28
CA ASP A 362 27.60 17.04 -18.04
C ASP A 362 27.38 16.67 -19.53
N GLY A 363 26.94 15.43 -19.77
CA GLY A 363 26.76 14.84 -21.10
C GLY A 363 25.37 15.00 -21.71
N SER A 364 24.93 16.24 -21.93
CA SER A 364 23.84 16.69 -22.82
C SER A 364 22.37 16.39 -22.42
N ARG A 365 21.72 17.38 -21.81
CA ARG A 365 20.26 17.54 -21.94
C ARG A 365 19.87 17.51 -23.42
N ARG A 366 18.86 16.72 -23.78
CA ARG A 366 18.28 16.72 -25.13
C ARG A 366 17.41 17.97 -25.30
N PRO A 367 17.52 18.68 -26.43
CA PRO A 367 16.70 19.86 -26.65
C PRO A 367 15.22 19.47 -26.81
N LEU A 368 14.31 20.35 -26.36
CA LEU A 368 12.87 20.06 -26.33
C LEU A 368 12.30 19.65 -27.70
N TRP A 369 12.76 20.27 -28.79
CA TRP A 369 12.32 19.91 -30.14
C TRP A 369 12.63 18.44 -30.49
N TRP A 370 13.72 17.89 -29.97
CA TRP A 370 14.11 16.50 -30.21
C TRP A 370 13.21 15.53 -29.43
N ILE A 371 12.82 15.91 -28.19
CA ILE A 371 11.83 15.18 -27.40
C ILE A 371 10.46 15.22 -28.09
N LEU A 372 10.04 16.39 -28.60
CA LEU A 372 8.81 16.53 -29.38
C LEU A 372 8.82 15.69 -30.67
N LEU A 373 9.98 15.53 -31.32
CA LEU A 373 10.11 14.63 -32.48
C LEU A 373 9.93 13.16 -32.08
N LEU A 374 10.39 12.74 -30.89
CA LEU A 374 10.19 11.38 -30.40
C LEU A 374 8.73 11.07 -30.08
N THR A 375 7.95 12.05 -29.62
CA THR A 375 6.52 11.86 -29.29
C THR A 375 5.61 11.76 -30.51
N LEU A 376 6.09 12.08 -31.71
CA LEU A 376 5.36 11.87 -32.97
C LEU A 376 5.00 10.40 -33.21
N GLY A 377 5.85 9.46 -32.77
CA GLY A 377 5.58 8.02 -32.86
C GLY A 377 4.36 7.58 -32.03
N PRO A 378 4.37 7.80 -30.71
CA PRO A 378 3.20 7.57 -29.85
C PRO A 378 1.93 8.30 -30.29
N PHE A 379 2.06 9.51 -30.82
CA PHE A 379 0.95 10.25 -31.42
C PHE A 379 0.35 9.49 -32.60
N GLY A 380 1.19 9.00 -33.52
CA GLY A 380 0.76 8.16 -34.66
C GLY A 380 0.05 6.87 -34.22
N VAL A 381 0.55 6.20 -33.17
CA VAL A 381 -0.10 5.01 -32.60
C VAL A 381 -1.49 5.34 -32.05
N SER A 382 -1.61 6.46 -31.34
CA SER A 382 -2.89 6.91 -30.78
C SER A 382 -3.90 7.24 -31.88
N PHE A 383 -3.42 7.87 -32.97
CA PHE A 383 -4.23 8.11 -34.16
C PHE A 383 -4.65 6.79 -34.84
N GLY A 384 -3.77 5.81 -34.93
CA GLY A 384 -4.06 4.48 -35.48
C GLY A 384 -5.19 3.76 -34.73
N PHE A 385 -5.10 3.70 -33.39
CA PHE A 385 -6.18 3.16 -32.57
C PHE A 385 -7.48 3.96 -32.69
N ALA A 386 -7.41 5.30 -32.71
CA ALA A 386 -8.58 6.15 -32.89
C ALA A 386 -9.29 5.87 -34.23
N LEU A 387 -8.53 5.73 -35.32
CA LEU A 387 -9.05 5.36 -36.64
C LEU A 387 -9.75 3.99 -36.61
N GLN A 388 -9.13 3.03 -35.92
CA GLN A 388 -9.65 1.67 -35.75
C GLN A 388 -11.02 1.67 -35.06
N PHE A 389 -11.14 2.36 -33.92
CA PHE A 389 -12.38 2.44 -33.16
C PHE A 389 -13.45 3.27 -33.87
N ALA A 390 -13.08 4.33 -34.57
CA ALA A 390 -14.04 5.26 -35.15
C ALA A 390 -14.61 4.78 -36.50
N LEU A 391 -13.78 4.25 -37.40
CA LEU A 391 -14.16 4.09 -38.82
C LEU A 391 -14.26 2.66 -39.30
N LEU A 392 -13.55 1.71 -38.69
CA LEU A 392 -13.45 0.36 -39.26
C LEU A 392 -14.70 -0.50 -39.02
N THR A 393 -15.42 -0.31 -37.91
CA THR A 393 -16.70 -1.03 -37.71
C THR A 393 -17.78 -0.58 -38.71
N PRO A 394 -18.04 0.74 -38.88
CA PRO A 394 -18.96 1.20 -39.93
C PRO A 394 -18.56 0.77 -41.35
N PHE A 395 -17.27 0.72 -41.65
CA PHE A 395 -16.79 0.26 -42.95
C PHE A 395 -17.02 -1.24 -43.16
N GLY A 396 -16.73 -2.07 -42.17
CA GLY A 396 -17.01 -3.50 -42.20
C GLY A 396 -18.50 -3.82 -42.41
N MET A 397 -19.39 -3.05 -41.77
CA MET A 397 -20.83 -3.19 -41.97
C MET A 397 -21.27 -2.87 -43.41
N LYS A 398 -20.62 -1.91 -44.08
CA LYS A 398 -20.87 -1.61 -45.51
C LYS A 398 -20.44 -2.74 -46.44
N LEU A 399 -19.46 -3.56 -46.04
CA LEU A 399 -19.05 -4.76 -46.77
C LEU A 399 -19.99 -5.96 -46.54
N GLY A 400 -21.00 -5.82 -45.68
CA GLY A 400 -21.96 -6.88 -45.36
C GLY A 400 -21.60 -7.69 -44.11
N ILE A 401 -20.62 -7.26 -43.31
CA ILE A 401 -20.32 -7.89 -42.02
C ILE A 401 -21.45 -7.58 -41.03
N SER A 402 -22.08 -8.61 -40.47
CA SER A 402 -23.13 -8.44 -39.46
C SER A 402 -22.59 -7.82 -38.18
N GLU A 403 -23.46 -7.19 -37.41
CA GLU A 403 -23.12 -6.63 -36.09
C GLU A 403 -22.55 -7.70 -35.14
N THR A 404 -23.09 -8.93 -35.20
CA THR A 404 -22.60 -10.08 -34.43
C THR A 404 -21.20 -10.52 -34.85
N MET A 405 -20.88 -10.47 -36.16
CA MET A 405 -19.55 -10.80 -36.68
C MET A 405 -18.50 -9.72 -36.37
N SER A 406 -18.94 -8.47 -36.23
CA SER A 406 -18.08 -7.36 -35.80
C SER A 406 -17.53 -7.57 -34.39
N SER A 407 -18.31 -8.16 -33.48
CA SER A 407 -17.83 -8.52 -32.14
C SER A 407 -16.68 -9.53 -32.17
N TYR A 408 -16.70 -10.49 -33.11
CA TYR A 408 -15.60 -11.43 -33.31
C TYR A 408 -14.38 -10.76 -33.95
N LEU A 409 -14.60 -9.80 -34.86
CA LEU A 409 -13.52 -9.01 -35.45
C LEU A 409 -12.70 -8.27 -34.37
N TRP A 410 -13.39 -7.74 -33.35
CA TRP A 410 -12.78 -7.04 -32.22
C TRP A 410 -12.05 -7.91 -31.20
N LEU A 411 -12.12 -9.25 -31.31
CA LEU A 411 -11.25 -10.13 -30.53
C LEU A 411 -9.77 -9.90 -30.85
N CYS A 412 -9.45 -9.26 -31.98
CA CYS A 412 -8.08 -8.93 -32.33
C CYS A 412 -7.40 -8.13 -31.21
N GLY A 413 -8.04 -7.14 -30.59
CA GLY A 413 -7.40 -6.25 -29.62
C GLY A 413 -6.84 -6.98 -28.39
N PRO A 414 -7.65 -7.77 -27.67
CA PRO A 414 -7.16 -8.60 -26.56
C PRO A 414 -6.14 -9.66 -27.01
N VAL A 415 -6.35 -10.29 -28.17
CA VAL A 415 -5.49 -11.39 -28.64
C VAL A 415 -4.12 -10.88 -29.08
N THR A 416 -4.07 -9.83 -29.91
CA THR A 416 -2.82 -9.21 -30.34
C THR A 416 -2.14 -8.52 -29.16
N GLY A 417 -2.88 -7.87 -28.26
CA GLY A 417 -2.33 -7.26 -27.05
C GLY A 417 -1.62 -8.29 -26.17
N MET A 418 -2.24 -9.44 -25.95
CA MET A 418 -1.67 -10.53 -25.14
C MET A 418 -0.47 -11.21 -25.79
N ILE A 419 -0.44 -11.35 -27.13
CA ILE A 419 0.59 -12.13 -27.83
C ILE A 419 1.71 -11.23 -28.38
N VAL A 420 1.34 -10.18 -29.11
CA VAL A 420 2.27 -9.33 -29.86
C VAL A 420 3.09 -8.46 -28.91
N GLN A 421 2.48 -7.88 -27.87
CA GLN A 421 3.21 -6.96 -26.99
C GLN A 421 4.36 -7.64 -26.22
N PRO A 422 4.18 -8.80 -25.56
CA PRO A 422 5.29 -9.47 -24.86
C PRO A 422 6.33 -10.02 -25.83
N LEU A 423 5.89 -10.57 -26.98
CA LEU A 423 6.78 -11.16 -27.97
C LEU A 423 7.69 -10.11 -28.59
N VAL A 424 7.13 -8.99 -29.06
CA VAL A 424 7.92 -7.91 -29.66
C VAL A 424 8.78 -7.18 -28.63
N GLY A 425 8.33 -7.06 -27.38
CA GLY A 425 9.16 -6.58 -26.28
C GLY A 425 10.47 -7.39 -26.20
N ARG A 426 10.34 -8.70 -26.01
CA ARG A 426 11.49 -9.62 -25.93
C ARG A 426 12.34 -9.67 -27.19
N LEU A 427 11.74 -9.74 -28.38
CA LEU A 427 12.49 -9.82 -29.63
C LEU A 427 13.25 -8.51 -29.91
N SER A 428 12.64 -7.36 -29.63
CA SER A 428 13.30 -6.07 -29.81
C SER A 428 14.39 -5.81 -28.76
N ASP A 429 14.30 -6.39 -27.56
CA ASP A 429 15.38 -6.34 -26.55
C ASP A 429 16.63 -7.08 -27.02
N GLN A 430 16.45 -8.21 -27.70
CA GLN A 430 17.53 -9.09 -28.16
C GLN A 430 18.15 -8.66 -29.50
N CYS A 431 17.65 -7.58 -30.11
CA CYS A 431 18.11 -7.12 -31.42
C CYS A 431 19.43 -6.34 -31.33
N GLN A 432 20.46 -6.81 -32.03
CA GLN A 432 21.80 -6.18 -32.06
C GLN A 432 22.08 -5.39 -33.35
N ASN A 433 21.03 -4.87 -34.01
CA ASN A 433 21.20 -4.17 -35.29
C ASN A 433 21.97 -2.83 -35.14
N LYS A 434 22.73 -2.46 -36.17
CA LYS A 434 23.53 -1.22 -36.26
C LYS A 434 22.71 0.06 -36.15
N TRP A 435 21.42 0.00 -36.47
CA TRP A 435 20.49 1.13 -36.34
C TRP A 435 19.87 1.27 -34.94
N GLY A 436 20.27 0.41 -34.00
CA GLY A 436 19.74 0.32 -32.65
C GLY A 436 18.73 -0.82 -32.49
N ARG A 437 18.51 -1.24 -31.25
CA ARG A 437 17.68 -2.42 -30.91
C ARG A 437 16.19 -2.25 -31.26
N ARG A 438 15.66 -1.03 -31.15
CA ARG A 438 14.22 -0.72 -31.34
C ARG A 438 13.84 -0.29 -32.75
N ARG A 439 14.73 0.44 -33.45
CA ARG A 439 14.41 1.10 -34.72
C ARG A 439 13.99 0.16 -35.86
N PRO A 440 14.56 -1.06 -36.01
CA PRO A 440 14.13 -2.00 -37.03
C PRO A 440 12.67 -2.46 -36.86
N TYR A 441 12.23 -2.66 -35.61
CA TYR A 441 10.86 -3.04 -35.30
C TYR A 441 9.89 -1.86 -35.47
N ALA A 442 10.33 -0.63 -35.20
CA ALA A 442 9.56 0.57 -35.50
C ALA A 442 9.34 0.73 -37.01
N LEU A 443 10.39 0.54 -37.81
CA LEU A 443 10.30 0.61 -39.26
C LEU A 443 9.41 -0.52 -39.82
N GLY A 444 9.63 -1.76 -39.37
CA GLY A 444 8.83 -2.90 -39.79
C GLY A 444 7.36 -2.74 -39.43
N GLY A 445 7.06 -2.36 -38.18
CA GLY A 445 5.68 -2.09 -37.74
C GLY A 445 5.02 -0.98 -38.55
N THR A 446 5.77 0.08 -38.92
CA THR A 446 5.25 1.19 -39.73
C THR A 446 4.95 0.76 -41.16
N ILE A 447 5.81 -0.05 -41.78
CA ILE A 447 5.58 -0.58 -43.13
C ILE A 447 4.32 -1.46 -43.15
N VAL A 448 4.19 -2.37 -42.18
CA VAL A 448 3.02 -3.26 -42.09
C VAL A 448 1.74 -2.46 -41.78
N LEU A 449 1.83 -1.41 -40.95
CA LEU A 449 0.74 -0.46 -40.71
C LEU A 449 0.29 0.23 -42.00
N LEU A 450 1.22 0.73 -42.83
CA LEU A 450 0.89 1.39 -44.10
C LEU A 450 0.26 0.42 -45.10
N ILE A 451 0.79 -0.80 -45.20
CA ILE A 451 0.25 -1.84 -46.08
C ILE A 451 -1.17 -2.22 -45.64
N SER A 452 -1.40 -2.42 -44.34
CA SER A 452 -2.73 -2.76 -43.83
C SER A 452 -3.75 -1.64 -44.05
N LEU A 453 -3.37 -0.38 -43.83
CA LEU A 453 -4.22 0.78 -44.17
C LEU A 453 -4.57 0.84 -45.65
N PHE A 454 -3.60 0.59 -46.53
CA PHE A 454 -3.83 0.51 -47.96
C PHE A 454 -4.84 -0.61 -48.28
N LEU A 455 -4.60 -1.83 -47.80
CA LEU A 455 -5.48 -2.96 -48.06
C LEU A 455 -6.91 -2.74 -47.53
N ILE A 456 -7.07 -2.04 -46.41
CA ILE A 456 -8.38 -1.63 -45.88
C ILE A 456 -9.04 -0.61 -46.81
N ALA A 457 -8.32 0.44 -47.22
CA ALA A 457 -8.87 1.53 -48.02
C ALA A 457 -9.31 1.06 -49.42
N TRP A 458 -8.56 0.14 -50.03
CA TRP A 458 -8.83 -0.40 -51.36
C TRP A 458 -9.46 -1.80 -51.34
N SER A 459 -10.01 -2.24 -50.19
CA SER A 459 -10.51 -3.62 -50.04
C SER A 459 -11.60 -3.98 -51.07
N LEU A 460 -12.47 -3.02 -51.41
CA LEU A 460 -13.53 -3.18 -52.42
C LEU A 460 -12.96 -3.40 -53.83
N ASP A 461 -12.06 -2.51 -54.26
CA ASP A 461 -11.47 -2.57 -55.60
C ASP A 461 -10.63 -3.84 -55.79
N LEU A 462 -9.89 -4.22 -54.75
CA LEU A 462 -9.12 -5.47 -54.72
C LEU A 462 -10.03 -6.71 -54.73
N GLY A 463 -11.17 -6.65 -54.03
CA GLY A 463 -12.18 -7.71 -54.07
C GLY A 463 -12.74 -7.91 -55.49
N VAL A 464 -13.08 -6.82 -56.17
CA VAL A 464 -13.56 -6.86 -57.57
C VAL A 464 -12.50 -7.44 -58.50
N LEU A 465 -11.23 -7.06 -58.32
CA LEU A 465 -10.10 -7.61 -59.08
C LEU A 465 -9.95 -9.13 -58.88
N LEU A 466 -10.23 -9.64 -57.68
CA LEU A 466 -10.18 -11.06 -57.34
C LEU A 466 -11.46 -11.84 -57.69
N GLY A 467 -12.48 -11.17 -58.23
CA GLY A 467 -13.67 -11.80 -58.77
C GLY A 467 -14.95 -11.58 -57.97
N ASP A 468 -15.01 -10.59 -57.08
CA ASP A 468 -16.27 -10.08 -56.53
C ASP A 468 -17.12 -9.45 -57.65
N ARG A 469 -18.42 -9.74 -57.68
CA ARG A 469 -19.36 -9.24 -58.69
C ARG A 469 -20.71 -8.91 -58.05
N GLY A 470 -21.30 -7.78 -58.44
CA GLY A 470 -22.62 -7.37 -57.97
C GLY A 470 -22.64 -7.16 -56.45
N ALA A 471 -23.47 -7.92 -55.73
CA ALA A 471 -23.60 -7.86 -54.27
C ALA A 471 -22.70 -8.89 -53.52
N ASP A 472 -21.90 -9.69 -54.23
CA ASP A 472 -20.94 -10.61 -53.61
C ASP A 472 -19.64 -9.86 -53.28
N HIS A 473 -19.36 -9.69 -51.98
CA HIS A 473 -18.18 -8.99 -51.44
C HIS A 473 -17.26 -9.93 -50.66
N ARG A 474 -17.26 -11.23 -50.97
CA ARG A 474 -16.49 -12.24 -50.21
C ARG A 474 -14.99 -11.93 -50.17
N TRP A 475 -14.37 -11.53 -51.29
CA TRP A 475 -12.93 -11.26 -51.35
C TRP A 475 -12.60 -9.93 -50.69
N ALA A 476 -13.42 -8.90 -50.92
CA ALA A 476 -13.29 -7.61 -50.25
C ALA A 476 -13.40 -7.75 -48.72
N THR A 477 -14.34 -8.57 -48.25
CA THR A 477 -14.53 -8.86 -46.82
C THR A 477 -13.33 -9.61 -46.23
N LEU A 478 -12.82 -10.62 -46.93
CA LEU A 478 -11.65 -11.37 -46.48
C LEU A 478 -10.40 -10.48 -46.37
N ILE A 479 -10.14 -9.66 -47.41
CA ILE A 479 -9.03 -8.70 -47.41
C ILE A 479 -9.18 -7.73 -46.25
N PHE A 480 -10.38 -7.18 -46.04
CA PHE A 480 -10.66 -6.25 -44.96
C PHE A 480 -10.40 -6.89 -43.58
N VAL A 481 -10.91 -8.09 -43.31
CA VAL A 481 -10.75 -8.76 -42.01
C VAL A 481 -9.27 -9.06 -41.72
N LEU A 482 -8.53 -9.60 -42.69
CA LEU A 482 -7.11 -9.88 -42.51
C LEU A 482 -6.30 -8.61 -42.30
N SER A 483 -6.61 -7.55 -43.04
CA SER A 483 -5.93 -6.26 -42.95
C SER A 483 -6.26 -5.54 -41.65
N PHE A 484 -7.48 -5.69 -41.13
CA PHE A 484 -7.88 -5.19 -39.82
C PHE A 484 -7.04 -5.81 -38.69
N TRP A 485 -6.88 -7.14 -38.70
CA TRP A 485 -6.04 -7.83 -37.71
C TRP A 485 -4.57 -7.45 -37.84
N LEU A 486 -4.09 -7.28 -39.07
CA LEU A 486 -2.72 -6.86 -39.35
C LEU A 486 -2.47 -5.40 -38.90
N PHE A 487 -3.45 -4.52 -39.09
CA PHE A 487 -3.41 -3.13 -38.63
C PHE A 487 -3.34 -3.05 -37.10
N ASP A 488 -4.21 -3.81 -36.42
CA ASP A 488 -4.23 -3.89 -34.96
C ASP A 488 -2.92 -4.46 -34.38
N ALA A 489 -2.41 -5.56 -34.95
CA ALA A 489 -1.13 -6.11 -34.56
C ALA A 489 0.01 -5.10 -34.75
N SER A 490 0.01 -4.36 -35.86
CA SER A 490 1.03 -3.33 -36.15
C SER A 490 0.98 -2.17 -35.17
N ASN A 491 -0.22 -1.69 -34.80
CA ASN A 491 -0.40 -0.68 -33.76
C ASN A 491 0.16 -1.17 -32.42
N ASN A 492 -0.07 -2.43 -32.05
CA ASN A 492 0.48 -3.05 -30.84
C ASN A 492 2.02 -3.16 -30.86
N VAL A 493 2.62 -3.53 -32.01
CA VAL A 493 4.08 -3.51 -32.21
C VAL A 493 4.64 -2.10 -31.97
N LEU A 494 4.08 -1.10 -32.66
CA LEU A 494 4.55 0.27 -32.59
C LEU A 494 4.38 0.88 -31.20
N ALA A 495 3.26 0.57 -30.51
CA ALA A 495 3.01 1.03 -29.14
C ALA A 495 4.12 0.61 -28.16
N VAL A 496 4.55 -0.65 -28.24
CA VAL A 496 5.62 -1.19 -27.38
C VAL A 496 6.96 -0.59 -27.75
N VAL A 497 7.27 -0.57 -29.06
CA VAL A 497 8.58 -0.15 -29.54
C VAL A 497 8.83 1.33 -29.30
N PHE A 498 7.84 2.21 -29.53
CA PHE A 498 8.01 3.64 -29.27
C PHE A 498 8.09 3.97 -27.79
N ARG A 499 7.31 3.29 -26.94
CA ARG A 499 7.39 3.43 -25.48
C ARG A 499 8.79 3.03 -24.98
N ALA A 500 9.31 1.90 -25.45
CA ALA A 500 10.65 1.45 -25.12
C ALA A 500 11.73 2.39 -25.68
N LEU A 501 11.57 2.89 -26.91
CA LEU A 501 12.53 3.82 -27.53
C LEU A 501 12.64 5.14 -26.77
N ILE A 502 11.54 5.68 -26.25
CA ILE A 502 11.57 6.90 -25.40
C ILE A 502 12.34 6.62 -24.12
N SER A 503 12.05 5.51 -23.44
CA SER A 503 12.76 5.08 -22.24
C SER A 503 14.25 4.81 -22.47
N ASP A 504 14.62 4.29 -23.65
CA ASP A 504 16.00 3.95 -23.99
C ASP A 504 16.84 5.19 -24.41
N THR A 505 16.21 6.32 -24.76
CA THR A 505 16.90 7.44 -25.44
C THR A 505 16.77 8.80 -24.75
N VAL A 506 15.74 9.00 -23.92
CA VAL A 506 15.55 10.24 -23.15
C VAL A 506 16.24 10.09 -21.78
N PRO A 507 17.10 11.04 -21.37
CA PRO A 507 17.71 11.00 -20.03
C PRO A 507 16.64 11.01 -18.93
N ASP A 508 16.91 10.34 -17.80
CA ASP A 508 15.94 10.18 -16.69
C ASP A 508 15.37 11.52 -16.19
N SER A 509 16.20 12.57 -16.19
CA SER A 509 15.80 13.93 -15.81
C SER A 509 14.79 14.60 -16.75
N GLN A 510 14.64 14.10 -17.98
CA GLN A 510 13.74 14.63 -19.01
C GLN A 510 12.65 13.64 -19.43
N LEU A 511 12.60 12.43 -18.85
CA LEU A 511 11.61 11.41 -19.22
C LEU A 511 10.17 11.83 -18.89
N SER A 512 9.97 12.75 -17.93
CA SER A 512 8.65 13.33 -17.62
C SER A 512 8.17 14.37 -18.64
N LEU A 513 9.06 14.89 -19.49
CA LEU A 513 8.75 15.83 -20.57
C LEU A 513 8.38 15.12 -21.89
N ALA A 514 8.78 13.86 -22.05
CA ALA A 514 8.48 12.99 -23.18
C ALA A 514 7.21 12.18 -22.93
#